data_AF-A0A1Y1UG30-F1
#
_entry.id   AF-A0A1Y1UG30-F1
#
_cell.length_a   1.000
_cell.length_b   1.000
_cell.length_c   1.000
_cell.angle_alpha   90.00
_cell.angle_beta   90.00
_cell.angle_gamma   90.00
#
_symmetry.space_group_name_H-M   'P 1'
#
loop_
_entity.id
_entity.type
_entity.pdbx_description
1 polymer ?
#
loop_
_entity_poly.entity_id
_entity_poly.type
_entity_poly.pdbx_seq_one_letter_code
_entity_poly.pdbx_strand_id
1 'polypeptide(L)'
;MIDNRIKVIHLDINKGPSIARNTGINLAVGNFIGFTDSNDIIEGIFVDSTNNSDNYVHHKNFTSPQGYVYDSIFRRKFLDDNNIRFPTNIRIEEDQLFRISCYKLNPKIVNTPDVGIYYYYKRREGIIMEKIKKAFG
;
A
#
# COMPACT_ATOMS: atom_id res chain seq x y z
N MET A 1 2.76 -26.85 -10.50
CA MET A 1 1.48 -26.18 -10.82
C MET A 1 1.48 -24.84 -10.13
N ILE A 2 1.05 -23.77 -10.81
CA ILE A 2 0.85 -22.45 -10.20
C ILE A 2 -0.40 -22.52 -9.32
N ASP A 3 -0.36 -21.94 -8.12
CA ASP A 3 -1.49 -21.89 -7.18
C ASP A 3 -2.68 -21.14 -7.80
N ASN A 4 -3.86 -21.76 -7.85
CA ASN A 4 -5.07 -21.20 -8.48
C ASN A 4 -5.60 -19.93 -7.80
N ARG A 5 -5.11 -19.61 -6.60
CA ARG A 5 -5.43 -18.34 -5.91
C ARG A 5 -4.63 -17.16 -6.48
N ILE A 6 -3.55 -17.42 -7.20
CA ILE A 6 -2.71 -16.41 -7.83
C ILE A 6 -3.28 -16.09 -9.21
N LYS A 7 -3.55 -14.81 -9.44
CA LYS A 7 -4.00 -14.29 -10.74
C LYS A 7 -3.00 -13.27 -11.25
N VAL A 8 -2.50 -13.48 -12.46
CA VAL A 8 -1.59 -12.55 -13.14
C VAL A 8 -2.38 -11.79 -14.19
N ILE A 9 -2.29 -10.46 -14.15
CA ILE A 9 -2.98 -9.55 -15.08
C ILE A 9 -1.92 -8.76 -15.82
N HIS A 10 -1.90 -8.89 -17.15
CA HIS A 10 -1.03 -8.12 -18.02
C HIS A 10 -1.80 -6.94 -18.60
N LEU A 11 -1.24 -5.74 -18.49
CA LEU A 11 -1.72 -4.56 -19.18
C LEU A 11 -0.95 -4.41 -20.50
N ASP A 12 -1.65 -4.11 -21.60
CA ASP A 12 -1.02 -3.95 -22.92
C ASP A 12 0.02 -2.84 -22.96
N ILE A 13 -0.12 -1.84 -22.08
CA ILE A 13 0.73 -0.66 -22.01
C ILE A 13 1.02 -0.35 -20.53
N ASN A 14 2.24 0.08 -20.22
CA ASN A 14 2.58 0.59 -18.89
C ASN A 14 1.82 1.91 -18.63
N LYS A 15 0.86 1.84 -17.71
CA LYS A 15 0.02 2.98 -17.30
C LYS A 15 0.29 3.45 -15.86
N GLY A 16 1.41 3.05 -15.27
CA GLY A 16 1.80 3.41 -13.91
C GLY A 16 1.06 2.62 -12.81
N PRO A 17 1.47 2.81 -11.55
CA PRO A 17 1.02 2.01 -10.40
C PRO A 17 -0.46 2.22 -10.06
N SER A 18 -0.99 3.44 -10.15
CA SER A 18 -2.41 3.72 -9.85
C SER A 18 -3.36 2.86 -10.68
N ILE A 19 -3.11 2.74 -11.99
CA ILE A 19 -3.96 1.95 -12.88
C ILE A 19 -3.82 0.46 -12.60
N ALA A 20 -2.61 -0.02 -12.31
CA ALA A 20 -2.39 -1.41 -11.91
C ALA A 20 -3.13 -1.74 -10.61
N ARG A 21 -3.03 -0.89 -9.59
CA ARG A 21 -3.72 -1.06 -8.29
C ARG A 21 -5.24 -0.99 -8.45
N ASN A 22 -5.76 -0.03 -9.21
CA ASN A 22 -7.20 0.06 -9.50
C ASN A 22 -7.72 -1.16 -10.26
N THR A 23 -6.93 -1.71 -11.19
CA THR A 23 -7.27 -2.97 -11.89
C THR A 23 -7.33 -4.13 -10.90
N GLY A 24 -6.37 -4.21 -9.98
CA GLY A 24 -6.37 -5.19 -8.89
C GLY A 24 -7.59 -5.07 -7.98
N ILE A 25 -7.94 -3.85 -7.54
CA ILE A 25 -9.13 -3.59 -6.71
C ILE A 25 -10.40 -4.08 -7.41
N ASN A 26 -10.58 -3.74 -8.69
CA ASN A 26 -11.79 -4.11 -9.45
C ASN A 26 -11.92 -5.63 -9.66
N LEU A 27 -10.81 -6.37 -9.66
CA LEU A 27 -10.79 -7.82 -9.85
C LEU A 27 -10.72 -8.61 -8.53
N ALA A 28 -10.52 -7.93 -7.41
CA ALA A 28 -10.40 -8.55 -6.10
C ALA A 28 -11.74 -9.16 -5.66
N VAL A 29 -11.70 -10.41 -5.21
CA VAL A 29 -12.89 -11.13 -4.70
C VAL A 29 -12.90 -11.29 -3.17
N GLY A 30 -11.74 -11.10 -2.53
CA GLY A 30 -11.60 -11.20 -1.08
C GLY A 30 -12.36 -10.10 -0.33
N ASN A 31 -12.63 -10.31 0.96
CA ASN A 31 -13.32 -9.33 1.80
C ASN A 31 -12.45 -8.10 2.11
N PHE A 32 -11.13 -8.26 2.02
CA PHE A 32 -10.13 -7.27 2.34
C PHE A 32 -9.08 -7.18 1.24
N ILE A 33 -8.47 -6.00 1.09
CA ILE A 33 -7.43 -5.68 0.11
C ILE A 33 -6.21 -5.15 0.84
N GLY A 34 -5.05 -5.73 0.57
CA GLY A 34 -3.74 -5.21 0.94
C GLY A 34 -2.91 -4.93 -0.31
N PHE A 35 -1.95 -4.02 -0.20
CA PHE A 35 -1.05 -3.64 -1.29
C PHE A 35 0.39 -4.01 -0.95
N THR A 36 1.17 -4.37 -1.97
CA THR A 36 2.61 -4.67 -1.87
C THR A 36 3.29 -4.22 -3.15
N ASP A 37 4.54 -3.76 -3.10
CA ASP A 37 5.29 -3.55 -4.33
C ASP A 37 5.88 -4.87 -4.84
N SER A 38 6.19 -4.90 -6.13
CA SER A 38 6.63 -6.09 -6.85
C SER A 38 7.98 -6.66 -6.39
N ASN A 39 8.73 -5.91 -5.59
CA ASN A 39 10.02 -6.34 -5.04
C ASN A 39 9.97 -6.64 -3.54
N ASP A 40 8.81 -6.45 -2.91
CA ASP A 40 8.62 -6.76 -1.50
C ASP A 40 8.13 -8.20 -1.37
N ILE A 41 8.66 -8.91 -0.37
CA ILE A 41 8.24 -10.26 -0.04
C ILE A 41 7.39 -10.15 1.22
N ILE A 42 6.17 -10.68 1.14
CA ILE A 42 5.24 -10.73 2.26
C ILE A 42 5.16 -12.17 2.78
N GLU A 43 5.65 -12.40 4.00
CA GLU A 43 5.38 -13.60 4.81
C GLU A 43 4.65 -13.18 6.13
N GLY A 44 3.37 -13.56 6.35
CA GLY A 44 2.59 -13.37 7.62
C GLY A 44 1.26 -12.51 7.60
N ILE A 45 0.92 -11.66 8.63
CA ILE A 45 -0.25 -10.68 8.87
C ILE A 45 0.08 -9.17 9.24
N PHE A 46 -0.24 -8.13 8.42
CA PHE A 46 0.31 -6.71 8.33
C PHE A 46 0.81 -5.95 9.60
N VAL A 47 1.99 -5.27 9.54
CA VAL A 47 2.48 -4.28 10.56
C VAL A 47 3.26 -3.11 9.91
N ASP A 48 2.98 -1.88 10.34
CA ASP A 48 3.55 -0.60 9.88
C ASP A 48 5.02 -0.41 10.32
N SER A 49 5.90 0.03 9.40
CA SER A 49 7.28 0.38 9.72
C SER A 49 7.72 1.63 8.98
N THR A 50 8.02 2.71 9.71
CA THR A 50 8.76 3.84 9.14
C THR A 50 10.25 3.46 9.00
N ASN A 51 10.75 3.57 7.78
CA ASN A 51 11.98 2.99 7.23
C ASN A 51 13.34 3.45 7.82
N ASN A 52 13.50 3.69 9.13
CA ASN A 52 14.71 4.35 9.68
C ASN A 52 15.36 3.75 10.95
N SER A 53 15.00 2.57 11.46
CA SER A 53 15.78 1.97 12.56
C SER A 53 15.60 0.46 12.71
N ASP A 54 16.65 -0.24 13.17
CA ASP A 54 16.61 -1.64 13.65
C ASP A 54 15.80 -1.83 14.96
N ASN A 55 15.14 -0.76 15.43
CA ASN A 55 14.27 -0.79 16.60
C ASN A 55 12.82 -1.02 16.18
N TYR A 56 12.21 -2.07 16.72
CA TYR A 56 10.76 -2.31 16.68
C TYR A 56 10.06 -1.25 17.53
N VAL A 57 9.47 -0.25 16.88
CA VAL A 57 8.63 0.74 17.56
C VAL A 57 7.18 0.35 17.30
N HIS A 58 6.46 -0.10 18.33
CA HIS A 58 5.00 -0.20 18.26
C HIS A 58 4.47 1.17 17.83
N HIS A 59 3.74 1.21 16.71
CA HIS A 59 3.16 2.45 16.22
C HIS A 59 2.35 3.11 17.34
N LYS A 60 2.70 4.35 17.69
CA LYS A 60 1.81 5.20 18.46
C LYS A 60 0.52 5.33 17.65
N ASN A 61 -0.63 5.27 18.31
CA ASN A 61 -1.95 5.38 17.70
C ASN A 61 -2.02 6.56 16.70
N PHE A 62 -1.82 6.29 15.40
CA PHE A 62 -1.97 7.31 14.37
C PHE A 62 -3.46 7.43 14.05
N THR A 63 -4.09 8.46 14.60
CA THR A 63 -5.45 8.90 14.25
C THR A 63 -5.48 9.74 12.97
N SER A 64 -4.34 9.85 12.28
CA SER A 64 -4.14 10.79 11.18
C SER A 64 -3.88 10.04 9.86
N PRO A 65 -4.26 10.60 8.70
CA PRO A 65 -4.03 9.99 7.38
C PRO A 65 -2.56 9.78 6.99
N GLN A 66 -1.59 10.08 7.86
CA GLN A 66 -0.19 9.74 7.66
C GLN A 66 0.01 8.20 7.60
N GLY A 67 0.99 7.76 6.81
CA GLY A 67 1.28 6.35 6.53
C GLY A 67 1.36 6.04 5.03
N TYR A 68 1.76 4.82 4.69
CA TYR A 68 1.78 4.30 3.32
C TYR A 68 0.55 3.42 3.07
N VAL A 69 0.24 3.07 1.82
CA VAL A 69 -0.87 2.13 1.56
C VAL A 69 -0.53 0.68 1.95
N TYR A 70 0.76 0.39 2.11
CA TYR A 70 1.29 -0.94 2.46
C TYR A 70 1.32 -1.22 3.97
N ASP A 71 0.84 -0.30 4.81
CA ASP A 71 0.70 -0.49 6.26
C ASP A 71 -0.75 -0.82 6.69
N SER A 72 -1.68 -0.76 5.75
CA SER A 72 -3.11 -0.92 6.00
C SER A 72 -3.78 -1.99 5.14
N ILE A 73 -4.79 -2.64 5.73
CA ILE A 73 -5.70 -3.54 5.03
C ILE A 73 -7.08 -2.86 4.94
N PHE A 74 -7.65 -2.80 3.75
CA PHE A 74 -8.89 -2.08 3.46
C PHE A 74 -10.04 -3.06 3.22
N ARG A 75 -11.22 -2.81 3.81
CA ARG A 75 -12.42 -3.59 3.50
C ARG A 75 -12.84 -3.30 2.06
N ARG A 76 -12.88 -4.32 1.19
CA ARG A 76 -13.19 -4.15 -0.23
C ARG A 76 -14.53 -3.45 -0.44
N LYS A 77 -15.58 -3.92 0.24
CA LYS A 77 -16.92 -3.31 0.16
C LYS A 77 -16.92 -1.83 0.55
N PHE A 78 -16.11 -1.41 1.52
CA PHE A 78 -15.99 0.01 1.86
C PHE A 78 -15.40 0.83 0.71
N LEU A 79 -14.38 0.31 0.02
CA LEU A 79 -13.80 0.97 -1.14
C LEU A 79 -14.78 1.02 -2.32
N ASP A 80 -15.52 -0.06 -2.58
CA ASP A 80 -16.47 -0.16 -3.68
C ASP A 80 -17.70 0.73 -3.47
N ASP A 81 -18.31 0.67 -2.28
CA ASP A 81 -19.52 1.44 -1.94
C ASP A 81 -19.27 2.96 -1.98
N ASN A 82 -18.02 3.39 -1.74
CA ASN A 82 -17.62 4.80 -1.74
C ASN A 82 -16.82 5.23 -2.98
N ASN A 83 -16.72 4.34 -3.99
CA ASN A 83 -15.97 4.59 -5.23
C ASN A 83 -14.53 5.10 -5.01
N ILE A 84 -13.82 4.52 -4.03
CA ILE A 84 -12.46 4.93 -3.66
C ILE A 84 -11.45 4.24 -4.55
N ARG A 85 -10.65 5.00 -5.29
CA ARG A 85 -9.63 4.52 -6.23
C ARG A 85 -8.39 5.42 -6.19
N PHE A 86 -7.25 4.89 -6.60
CA PHE A 86 -6.03 5.68 -6.76
C PHE A 86 -6.22 6.69 -7.90
N PRO A 87 -5.83 7.97 -7.72
CA PRO A 87 -5.88 8.94 -8.80
C PRO A 87 -4.90 8.54 -9.91
N THR A 88 -5.36 8.59 -11.17
CA THR A 88 -4.60 8.12 -12.33
C THR A 88 -3.94 9.25 -13.12
N ASN A 89 -4.27 10.50 -12.81
CA ASN A 89 -3.78 11.71 -13.47
C ASN A 89 -2.59 12.36 -12.75
N ILE A 90 -2.12 11.78 -11.64
CA ILE A 90 -0.97 12.26 -10.87
C ILE A 90 0.05 11.13 -10.66
N ARG A 91 1.30 11.50 -10.40
CA ARG A 91 2.42 10.56 -10.22
C ARG A 91 3.10 10.63 -8.85
N ILE A 92 2.73 11.62 -8.04
CA ILE A 92 3.30 11.85 -6.71
C ILE A 92 2.10 11.99 -5.77
N GLU A 93 2.20 11.44 -4.57
CA GLU A 93 1.18 11.51 -3.50
C GLU A 93 -0.13 10.77 -3.79
N GLU A 94 -0.20 9.91 -4.81
CA GLU A 94 -1.40 9.12 -5.11
C GLU A 94 -1.85 8.25 -3.92
N ASP A 95 -0.88 7.74 -3.15
CA ASP A 95 -1.08 6.97 -1.93
C ASP A 95 -1.75 7.81 -0.83
N GLN A 96 -1.28 9.04 -0.66
CA GLN A 96 -1.80 9.96 0.35
C GLN A 96 -3.22 10.39 0.00
N LEU A 97 -3.49 10.71 -1.27
CA LEU A 97 -4.84 11.07 -1.70
C LEU A 97 -5.82 9.89 -1.57
N PHE A 98 -5.38 8.68 -1.87
CA PHE A 98 -6.17 7.47 -1.62
C PHE A 98 -6.51 7.34 -0.12
N ARG A 99 -5.53 7.48 0.78
CA ARG A 99 -5.78 7.44 2.23
C ARG A 99 -6.71 8.56 2.68
N ILE A 100 -6.45 9.81 2.30
CA ILE A 100 -7.29 10.97 2.63
C ILE A 100 -8.75 10.71 2.22
N SER A 101 -8.98 10.13 1.05
CA SER A 101 -10.34 9.79 0.59
C SER A 101 -11.04 8.77 1.52
N CYS A 102 -10.30 7.80 2.06
CA CYS A 102 -10.80 6.87 3.05
C CYS A 102 -11.13 7.59 4.38
N TYR A 103 -10.18 8.37 4.91
CA TYR A 103 -10.33 9.02 6.23
C TYR A 103 -11.44 10.08 6.25
N LYS A 104 -11.69 10.78 5.14
CA LYS A 104 -12.79 11.76 5.01
C LYS A 104 -14.18 11.16 5.25
N LEU A 105 -14.31 9.84 5.12
CA LEU A 105 -15.57 9.12 5.34
C LEU A 105 -15.71 8.61 6.78
N ASN A 106 -14.82 9.04 7.69
CA ASN A 106 -14.81 8.67 9.11
C ASN A 106 -14.96 7.16 9.35
N PRO A 107 -14.07 6.32 8.78
CA PRO A 107 -14.22 4.88 8.82
C PRO A 107 -14.04 4.35 10.24
N LYS A 108 -14.64 3.18 10.52
CA LYS A 108 -14.30 2.42 11.72
C LYS A 108 -12.89 1.85 11.57
N ILE A 109 -11.96 2.33 12.39
CA ILE A 109 -10.57 1.87 12.44
C ILE A 109 -10.45 0.85 13.58
N VAL A 110 -9.83 -0.29 13.31
CA VAL A 110 -9.50 -1.32 14.30
C VAL A 110 -8.00 -1.54 14.24
N ASN A 111 -7.33 -1.38 15.37
CA ASN A 111 -5.92 -1.70 15.51
C ASN A 111 -5.78 -3.19 15.86
N THR A 112 -4.91 -3.90 15.16
CA THR A 112 -4.61 -5.29 15.47
C THR A 112 -3.81 -5.37 16.78
N PRO A 113 -4.17 -6.28 17.70
CA PRO A 113 -3.58 -6.30 19.04
C PRO A 113 -2.17 -6.91 19.12
N ASP A 114 -1.73 -7.74 18.16
CA ASP A 114 -0.36 -8.26 18.18
C ASP A 114 0.17 -8.87 16.85
N VAL A 115 1.52 -8.96 16.79
CA VAL A 115 2.48 -9.36 15.74
C VAL A 115 2.03 -10.47 14.77
N GLY A 116 2.20 -10.28 13.45
CA GLY A 116 2.00 -11.41 12.54
C GLY A 116 2.54 -11.37 11.10
N ILE A 117 2.84 -10.24 10.44
CA ILE A 117 3.53 -10.06 9.11
C ILE A 117 4.71 -9.22 9.43
N TYR A 118 5.77 -9.57 8.76
CA TYR A 118 6.94 -8.76 8.64
C TYR A 118 6.98 -8.22 7.21
N TYR A 119 6.75 -6.91 7.06
CA TYR A 119 6.94 -6.25 5.77
C TYR A 119 8.45 -6.00 5.60
N TYR A 120 9.10 -6.79 4.76
CA TYR A 120 10.53 -6.67 4.50
C TYR A 120 10.77 -5.88 3.21
N TYR A 121 11.20 -4.63 3.34
CA TYR A 121 11.60 -3.78 2.22
C TYR A 121 13.08 -3.96 1.89
N LYS A 122 13.39 -4.43 0.68
CA LYS A 122 14.78 -4.57 0.21
C LYS A 122 15.18 -3.33 -0.61
N ARG A 123 16.00 -2.45 -0.01
CA ARG A 123 16.59 -1.28 -0.71
C ARG A 123 17.43 -1.74 -1.91
N ARG A 124 17.25 -1.08 -3.06
CA ARG A 124 18.18 -1.13 -4.21
C ARG A 124 19.06 0.11 -4.22
N GLU A 125 20.27 0.00 -4.75
CA GLU A 125 21.06 1.18 -5.14
C GLU A 125 20.40 1.88 -6.34
N GLY A 126 20.34 3.22 -6.33
CA GLY A 126 19.87 4.03 -7.47
C GLY A 126 18.44 4.60 -7.36
N ILE A 127 17.86 4.66 -6.17
CA ILE A 127 16.51 5.19 -5.92
C ILE A 127 16.45 6.70 -6.22
N ILE A 128 15.27 7.21 -6.62
CA ILE A 128 15.00 8.63 -6.87
C ILE A 128 15.52 9.55 -5.75
N MET A 129 15.36 9.15 -4.48
CA MET A 129 15.83 9.94 -3.33
C MET A 129 17.36 10.05 -3.27
N GLU A 130 18.08 9.06 -3.77
CA GLU A 130 19.55 9.06 -3.86
C GLU A 130 20.02 9.97 -5.00
N LYS A 131 19.28 10.00 -6.12
CA LYS A 131 19.52 10.92 -7.23
C LYS A 131 19.23 12.37 -6.87
N ILE A 132 18.18 12.64 -6.08
CA ILE A 132 17.84 13.97 -5.59
C ILE A 132 18.94 14.49 -4.64
N LYS A 133 19.45 13.65 -3.72
CA LYS A 133 20.58 14.05 -2.86
C LYS A 133 21.87 14.37 -3.63
N LYS A 134 22.16 13.67 -4.73
CA LYS A 134 23.31 13.96 -5.61
C LYS A 134 23.14 15.17 -6.52
N ALA A 135 21.91 15.62 -6.76
CA ALA A 135 21.63 16.76 -7.62
C ALA A 135 21.66 18.11 -6.87
N PHE A 136 21.54 18.08 -5.54
CA PHE A 136 21.44 19.27 -4.69
C PHE A 136 22.45 19.29 -3.54
N GLY A 137 23.50 18.46 -3.59
CA GLY A 137 24.66 18.47 -2.70
C GLY A 137 25.93 18.56 -3.53
#